data_AF-A0A1U7GKC1-F1
#
_entry.id   AF-A0A1U7GKC1-F1
#
_cell.length_a   1.000
_cell.length_b   1.000
_cell.length_c   1.000
_cell.angle_alpha   90.00
_cell.angle_beta   90.00
_cell.angle_gamma   90.00
#
_symmetry.space_group_name_H-M   'P 1'
#
loop_
_entity.id
_entity.type
_entity.pdbx_description
1 polymer ?
#
loop_
_entity_poly.entity_id
_entity_poly.type
_entity_poly.pdbx_seq_one_letter_code
_entity_poly.pdbx_strand_id
1 'polypeptide(L)' 'MNSVLRMQQSRHRRMTQSMLDLKRLYWNCRPFRSGPRKAACPYQALGLPLPTFDFWELLRSDPDRLTQTLSAQANAL' A
#
# COMPACT_ATOMS: atom_id res chain seq x y z
N MET A 1 -14.80 10.02 -8.10
CA MET A 1 -14.30 10.10 -6.70
C MET A 1 -15.32 9.40 -5.80
N ASN A 2 -14.99 8.23 -5.24
CA ASN A 2 -15.97 7.27 -4.69
C ASN A 2 -16.65 7.72 -3.37
N SER A 3 -17.97 7.50 -3.26
CA SER A 3 -18.82 7.83 -2.10
C SER A 3 -18.37 7.18 -0.79
N VAL A 4 -17.83 5.96 -0.87
CA VAL A 4 -17.27 5.22 0.28
C VAL A 4 -16.08 5.96 0.91
N LEU A 5 -15.24 6.60 0.10
CA LEU A 5 -14.12 7.39 0.60
C LEU A 5 -14.62 8.62 1.35
N ARG A 6 -15.67 9.30 0.87
CA ARG A 6 -16.30 10.44 1.55
C ARG A 6 -16.98 10.03 2.86
N MET A 7 -17.65 8.88 2.90
CA MET A 7 -18.24 8.33 4.13
C MET A 7 -17.16 8.05 5.19
N GLN A 8 -16.04 7.45 4.79
CA GLN A 8 -14.93 7.18 5.69
C GLN A 8 -14.21 8.47 6.13
N GLN A 9 -14.06 9.46 5.24
CA GLN A 9 -13.53 10.79 5.59
C GLN A 9 -14.44 11.55 6.56
N SER A 10 -15.75 11.47 6.41
CA SER A 10 -16.73 12.08 7.33
C SER A 10 -16.69 11.44 8.73
N ARG A 11 -16.52 10.11 8.80
CA ARG A 11 -16.37 9.37 10.06
C ARG A 11 -15.06 9.68 10.81
N HIS A 12 -13.99 10.01 10.07
CA HIS A 12 -12.72 10.45 10.63
C HIS A 12 -12.52 11.94 10.35
N ARG A 13 -13.15 12.81 11.17
CA ARG A 13 -13.21 14.29 11.00
C ARG A 13 -11.88 15.01 10.68
N ARG A 14 -10.73 14.36 10.88
CA ARG A 14 -9.41 14.82 10.41
C ARG A 14 -8.70 13.71 9.62
N MET A 15 -9.17 13.44 8.40
CA MET A 15 -8.48 12.54 7.48
C MET A 15 -7.33 13.31 6.80
N THR A 16 -6.17 13.32 7.45
CA THR A 16 -4.95 13.92 6.86
C THR A 16 -4.43 13.05 5.72
N GLN A 17 -3.59 13.63 4.87
CA GLN A 17 -2.93 12.90 3.78
C GLN A 17 -2.11 11.71 4.33
N SER A 18 -1.36 11.92 5.42
CA SER A 18 -0.58 10.85 6.08
C SER A 18 -1.46 9.68 6.54
N MET A 19 -2.67 9.95 7.05
CA MET A 19 -3.63 8.89 7.42
C MET A 19 -4.14 8.12 6.18
N LEU A 20 -4.38 8.81 5.07
CA LEU A 20 -4.77 8.17 3.81
C LEU A 20 -3.65 7.28 3.28
N ASP A 21 -2.40 7.74 3.34
CA ASP A 21 -1.24 6.98 2.87
C ASP A 21 -0.99 5.75 3.73
N LEU A 22 -1.14 5.86 5.06
CA LEU A 22 -1.08 4.70 5.95
C LEU A 22 -2.19 3.67 5.64
N LYS A 23 -3.42 4.15 5.39
CA LYS A 23 -4.53 3.27 4.97
C LYS A 23 -4.25 2.61 3.62
N ARG A 24 -3.69 3.34 2.66
CA ARG A 24 -3.29 2.78 1.36
C ARG A 24 -2.24 1.69 1.55
N LEU A 25 -1.19 1.94 2.32
CA LEU A 25 -0.15 0.96 2.62
C LEU A 25 -0.77 -0.32 3.21
N TYR A 26 -1.60 -0.18 4.25
CA TYR A 26 -2.27 -1.30 4.91
C TYR A 26 -3.11 -2.14 3.94
N TRP A 27 -3.99 -1.50 3.16
CA TRP A 27 -4.88 -2.24 2.26
C TRP A 27 -4.16 -2.88 1.08
N ASN A 28 -3.09 -2.28 0.59
CA ASN A 28 -2.32 -2.83 -0.53
C ASN A 28 -1.39 -3.98 -0.13
N CYS A 29 -0.98 -4.06 1.13
CA CYS A 29 -0.24 -5.19 1.67
C CYS A 29 -1.16 -6.38 2.01
N ARG A 30 -2.46 -6.14 2.14
CA ARG A 30 -3.41 -7.13 2.63
C ARG A 30 -3.86 -8.09 1.51
N PRO A 31 -3.73 -9.42 1.71
CA PRO A 31 -4.23 -10.38 0.74
C PRO A 31 -5.73 -10.31 0.51
N PHE A 32 -6.16 -10.58 -0.73
CA PHE A 32 -7.58 -10.77 -1.03
C PHE A 32 -8.11 -12.01 -0.30
N ARG A 33 -9.26 -11.85 0.37
CA ARG A 33 -9.91 -12.94 1.12
C ARG A 33 -10.63 -13.94 0.22
N SER A 34 -11.06 -13.52 -0.96
CA SER A 34 -11.90 -14.29 -1.87
C SER A 34 -11.65 -13.90 -3.33
N GLY A 35 -12.17 -14.72 -4.24
CA GLY A 35 -12.09 -14.50 -5.69
C GLY A 35 -10.81 -15.06 -6.35
N PRO A 36 -10.63 -14.82 -7.66
CA PRO A 36 -9.54 -15.41 -8.45
C PRO A 36 -8.13 -15.02 -8.00
N ARG A 37 -8.00 -13.91 -7.26
CA ARG A 37 -6.73 -13.39 -6.74
C ARG A 37 -6.53 -13.66 -5.25
N LYS A 38 -7.27 -14.63 -4.69
CA LYS A 38 -7.16 -15.00 -3.27
C LYS A 38 -5.71 -15.28 -2.90
N ALA A 39 -5.34 -14.91 -1.67
CA ALA A 39 -3.99 -15.04 -1.11
C ALA A 39 -2.91 -14.12 -1.70
N ALA A 40 -3.11 -13.52 -2.87
CA ALA A 40 -2.27 -12.42 -3.36
C ALA A 40 -2.74 -11.08 -2.76
N CYS A 41 -1.81 -10.18 -2.45
CA CYS A 41 -2.13 -8.79 -2.13
C CYS A 41 -2.06 -7.89 -3.38
N PRO A 42 -2.69 -6.70 -3.36
CA PRO A 42 -2.62 -5.76 -4.49
C PRO A 42 -1.21 -5.45 -4.98
N TYR A 43 -0.23 -5.25 -4.08
CA TYR A 43 1.15 -4.96 -4.50
C TYR A 43 1.83 -6.15 -5.19
N GLN A 44 1.55 -7.39 -4.75
CA GLN A 44 2.00 -8.59 -5.45
C GLN A 44 1.36 -8.72 -6.83
N ALA A 45 0.05 -8.46 -6.92
CA ALA A 45 -0.67 -8.54 -8.19
C ALA A 45 -0.22 -7.48 -9.20
N LEU A 46 0.31 -6.34 -8.73
CA LEU A 46 0.93 -5.30 -9.55
C LEU A 46 2.37 -5.64 -9.97
N GLY A 47 2.97 -6.71 -9.44
CA GLY A 47 4.35 -7.09 -9.75
C GLY A 47 5.39 -6.13 -9.17
N LEU A 48 5.07 -5.41 -8.08
CA LEU A 48 6.03 -4.48 -7.49
C LEU A 48 7.21 -5.25 -6.87
N PRO A 49 8.47 -4.84 -7.15
CA PRO A 49 9.67 -5.48 -6.62
C PRO A 49 9.95 -5.05 -5.16
N LEU A 50 8.96 -5.20 -4.27
CA LEU A 50 9.11 -4.86 -2.86
C LEU A 50 9.93 -5.92 -2.12
N PRO A 51 10.74 -5.53 -1.12
CA PRO A 51 11.51 -6.48 -0.31
C PRO A 51 10.63 -7.41 0.53
N THR A 52 9.43 -6.96 0.88
CA THR A 52 8.41 -7.70 1.62
C THR A 52 7.05 -7.11 1.28
N PHE A 53 6.00 -7.90 1.49
CA PHE A 53 4.61 -7.47 1.39
C PHE A 53 3.92 -7.43 2.76
N ASP A 54 4.67 -7.66 3.85
CA ASP A 54 4.15 -7.46 5.20
C ASP A 54 4.03 -5.96 5.51
N PHE A 55 2.86 -5.58 6.03
CA PHE A 55 2.54 -4.19 6.33
C PHE A 55 3.49 -3.60 7.38
N TRP A 56 3.79 -4.34 8.45
CA TRP A 56 4.57 -3.81 9.56
C TRP A 56 6.05 -3.72 9.23
N GLU A 57 6.57 -4.68 8.47
CA GLU A 57 7.94 -4.61 7.96
C GLU A 57 8.14 -3.41 7.02
N LEU A 58 7.22 -3.18 6.08
CA LEU A 58 7.27 -2.00 5.21
C LEU A 58 7.14 -0.70 6.01
N LEU A 59 6.23 -0.64 6.98
CA LEU A 59 6.03 0.57 7.79
C LEU A 59 7.25 0.93 8.64
N ARG A 60 8.01 -0.06 9.12
CA ARG A 60 9.23 0.14 9.93
C ARG A 60 10.48 0.41 9.09
N SER A 61 10.43 0.11 7.79
CA SER A 61 11.57 0.31 6.92
C SER A 61 11.87 1.80 6.68
N ASP A 62 13.13 2.09 6.38
CA ASP A 62 13.56 3.45 6.05
C ASP A 62 12.99 3.88 4.68
N PRO A 63 12.11 4.91 4.63
CA PRO A 63 11.45 5.33 3.41
C PRO A 63 12.43 5.85 2.35
N ASP A 64 13.55 6.47 2.74
CA ASP A 64 14.53 7.00 1.79
C ASP A 64 15.27 5.85 1.10
N ARG A 65 15.62 4.81 1.87
CA ARG A 65 16.24 3.58 1.34
C ARG A 65 15.29 2.80 0.43
N LEU A 66 14.01 2.69 0.81
CA LEU A 66 13.00 2.08 -0.05
C LEU A 66 12.85 2.84 -1.35
N THR A 67 12.79 4.17 -1.29
CA THR A 67 12.68 5.01 -2.48
C THR A 67 13.86 4.79 -3.41
N GLN A 68 15.09 4.82 -2.88
CA GLN A 68 16.30 4.54 -3.68
C GLN A 68 16.26 3.16 -4.33
N THR A 69 15.87 2.13 -3.58
CA THR A 69 15.82 0.74 -4.09
C THR A 69 14.80 0.60 -5.22
N LEU A 70 13.59 1.14 -5.02
CA LEU A 70 12.50 1.03 -5.99
C LEU A 70 12.74 1.91 -7.22
N SER A 71 13.31 3.11 -7.05
CA SER A 71 13.71 3.96 -8.17
C SER A 71 14.85 3.35 -8.97
N ALA A 72 15.85 2.73 -8.32
CA ALA A 72 16.93 2.04 -9.01
C ALA A 72 16.43 0.83 -9.81
N GLN A 73 15.48 0.06 -9.27
CA GLN A 73 14.86 -1.06 -9.96
C GLN A 73 13.98 -0.64 -11.14
N ALA A 74 13.26 0.47 -11.03
CA ALA A 74 12.45 1.00 -12.13
C ALA A 74 13.30 1.48 -13.33
N ASN A 75 14.52 1.97 -13.08
CA ASN A 75 15.44 2.43 -14.11
C ASN A 75 16.28 1.31 -14.76
N ALA A 76 16.21 0.08 -14.24
CA ALA A 76 16.96 -1.07 -14.75
C ALA A 76 16.16 -1.96 -15.73
N LEU A 77 14.90 -1.58 -16.03
CA LEU A 77 14.01 -2.19 -17.01
C LEU A 77 13.94 -1.34 -18.27
#